data_AF-A0A529HH07-F1
#
_entry.id   AF-A0A529HH07-F1
#
_cell.length_a   1.000
_cell.length_b   1.000
_cell.length_c   1.000
_cell.angle_alpha   90.00
_cell.angle_beta   90.00
_cell.angle_gamma   90.00
#
_symmetry.space_group_name_H-M   'P 1'
#
loop_
_entity.id
_entity.type
_entity.pdbx_description
1 polymer ?
#
loop_
_entity_poly.entity_id
_entity_poly.type
_entity_poly.pdbx_seq_one_letter_code
_entity_poly.pdbx_strand_id
1 'polypeptide(L)' 'MLFGKTILITGVASGIGARTAELAGQLGADVIGVDVREPAASAG' A
#
# COMPACT_ATOMS: atom_id res chain seq x y z
N MET A 1 -15.45 -0.27 -6.55
CA MET A 1 -14.27 -1.00 -7.10
C MET A 1 -13.26 -1.11 -5.98
N LEU A 2 -12.50 -2.20 -5.88
CA LEU A 2 -11.62 -2.64 -4.77
C LEU A 2 -12.18 -2.74 -3.33
N PHE A 3 -13.32 -2.11 -3.01
CA PHE A 3 -14.04 -2.33 -1.75
C PHE A 3 -14.15 -3.81 -1.35
N GLY A 4 -13.77 -4.11 -0.11
CA GLY A 4 -13.80 -5.45 0.48
C GLY A 4 -12.74 -6.41 -0.05
N LYS A 5 -11.74 -5.93 -0.82
CA LYS A 5 -10.58 -6.74 -1.20
C LYS A 5 -9.38 -6.41 -0.33
N THR A 6 -8.71 -7.45 0.15
CA THR A 6 -7.40 -7.33 0.78
C THR A 6 -6.32 -7.49 -0.28
N ILE A 7 -5.35 -6.57 -0.32
CA ILE A 7 -4.27 -6.54 -1.32
C ILE A 7 -2.93 -6.50 -0.61
N LEU A 8 -2.07 -7.47 -0.93
CA LEU A 8 -0.68 -7.50 -0.51
C LEU A 8 0.18 -6.78 -1.55
N ILE A 9 0.95 -5.77 -1.13
CA ILE A 9 1.87 -5.02 -2.00
C ILE A 9 3.29 -5.12 -1.44
N THR A 10 4.19 -5.67 -2.26
CA THR A 10 5.62 -5.73 -1.96
C THR A 10 6.35 -4.51 -2.53
N GLY A 11 7.45 -4.09 -1.91
CA GLY A 11 8.19 -2.90 -2.35
C GLY A 11 7.46 -1.59 -2.03
N VAL A 12 6.68 -1.56 -0.94
CA VAL A 12 5.79 -0.43 -0.61
C VAL A 12 6.53 0.80 -0.06
N ALA A 13 7.80 0.69 0.32
CA ALA A 13 8.51 1.79 0.96
C ALA A 13 8.81 2.97 0.02
N SER A 14 8.71 2.78 -1.31
CA SER A 14 8.98 3.86 -2.28
C SER A 14 8.37 3.62 -3.67
N GLY A 15 8.46 4.63 -4.52
CA GLY A 15 8.19 4.53 -5.96
C GLY A 15 6.79 4.03 -6.28
N ILE A 16 6.73 3.03 -7.17
CA ILE A 16 5.47 2.49 -7.69
C ILE A 16 4.69 1.80 -6.58
N GLY A 17 5.33 0.96 -5.75
CA GLY A 17 4.66 0.23 -4.68
C GLY A 17 3.94 1.16 -3.71
N ALA A 18 4.60 2.25 -3.31
CA ALA A 18 4.00 3.27 -2.45
C ALA A 18 2.74 3.91 -3.08
N ARG A 19 2.83 4.33 -4.35
CA ARG A 19 1.66 4.94 -5.03
C ARG A 19 0.56 3.94 -5.34
N THR A 20 0.89 2.68 -5.61
CA THR A 20 -0.11 1.62 -5.80
C THR A 20 -0.87 1.36 -4.50
N ALA A 21 -0.19 1.32 -3.35
CA ALA A 21 -0.83 1.13 -2.05
C ALA A 21 -1.78 2.28 -1.71
N GLU A 22 -1.36 3.52 -1.94
CA GLU A 22 -2.19 4.70 -1.70
C GLU A 22 -3.43 4.72 -2.60
N LEU A 23 -3.26 4.50 -3.91
CA LEU A 23 -4.38 4.44 -4.83
C LEU A 23 -5.34 3.28 -4.51
N ALA A 24 -4.80 2.11 -4.16
CA ALA A 24 -5.62 0.95 -3.79
C ALA A 24 -6.47 1.24 -2.53
N GLY A 25 -5.88 1.89 -1.53
CA GLY A 25 -6.60 2.33 -0.32
C GLY A 25 -7.67 3.37 -0.62
N GLN A 26 -7.38 4.36 -1.48
CA GLN A 26 -8.37 5.35 -1.93
C GLN A 26 -9.56 4.71 -2.68
N LEU A 27 -9.31 3.58 -3.34
CA LEU A 27 -10.35 2.77 -3.98
C LEU A 27 -11.05 1.81 -2.98
N GLY A 28 -10.75 1.84 -1.69
CA GLY A 28 -11.43 1.05 -0.66
C GLY A 28 -10.88 -0.36 -0.45
N ALA A 29 -9.68 -0.65 -0.94
CA ALA A 29 -8.97 -1.88 -0.57
C ALA A 29 -8.46 -1.82 0.87
N ASP A 30 -8.38 -2.97 1.52
CA ASP A 30 -7.55 -3.18 2.70
C ASP A 30 -6.14 -3.56 2.25
N VAL A 31 -5.14 -2.72 2.50
CA VAL A 31 -3.80 -2.88 1.92
C VAL A 31 -2.81 -3.31 2.98
N ILE A 32 -2.15 -4.44 2.73
CA ILE A 32 -1.04 -4.94 3.52
C ILE A 32 0.25 -4.62 2.75
N GLY A 33 1.03 -3.68 3.27
CA GLY A 33 2.32 -3.29 2.70
C GLY A 33 3.48 -4.11 3.27
N VAL A 34 4.37 -4.62 2.41
CA VAL A 34 5.59 -5.32 2.82
C VAL A 34 6.80 -4.74 2.09
N ASP A 35 7.81 -4.36 2.84
CA ASP A 35 9.10 -3.94 2.31
C ASP A 35 10.21 -4.35 3.29
N VAL A 36 11.44 -4.44 2.78
CA VAL A 36 12.63 -4.69 3.59
C VAL A 36 13.19 -3.39 4.19
N ARG A 37 12.78 -2.24 3.66
CA ARG A 37 13.16 -0.91 4.13
C ARG A 37 12.03 -0.32 4.96
N GLU A 38 12.37 0.43 5.99
CA GLU A 38 11.38 1.22 6.71
C GLU A 38 10.81 2.31 5.79
N PRO A 39 9.48 2.52 5.79
CA PRO A 39 8.87 3.61 5.05
C PRO A 39 9.35 4.96 5.60
N ALA A 40 9.61 5.93 4.71
CA ALA A 40 10.07 7.26 5.12
C ALA A 40 9.02 8.06 5.94
N ALA A 41 7.75 7.66 5.89
CA ALA A 41 6.69 8.21 6.71
C ALA A 41 5.86 7.06 7.30
N SER A 42 5.65 7.08 8.62
CA SER A 42 4.66 6.21 9.26
C SER A 42 3.28 6.57 8.70
N ALA A 43 2.64 5.65 7.98
CA ALA A 43 1.22 5.75 7.71
C ALA A 43 0.51 5.66 9.07
N GLY A 44 0.04 6.81 9.57
CA GLY A 44 -0.73 6.91 10.81
C GLY A 44 -2.12 6.29 10.68
#